data_AF-A0AA39M7N9-F1
#
_entry.id   AF-A0AA39M7N9-F1
#
_cell.length_a   1.000
_cell.length_b   1.000
_cell.length_c   1.000
_cell.angle_alpha   90.00
_cell.angle_beta   90.00
_cell.angle_gamma   90.00
#
_symmetry.space_group_name_H-M   'P 1'
#
loop_
_entity.id
_entity.type
_entity.pdbx_description
1 polymer ?
#
loop_
_entity_poly.entity_id
_entity_poly.type
_entity_poly.pdbx_seq_one_letter_code
_entity_poly.pdbx_strand_id
1 'polypeptide(L)'
;MKRVLPQLLTSVRGIRRRPTPPVDWVEDATTYSEAHSVITDPYTSSPYPQKDMETMYESSVQSAKAAKRQKELGRVKRKIHSIDFSHIPIEDQVVVLFPGQGAQHVKMGSKVYDCEASKKLFDNASEVLGYDLYALCQEGPSTKLNQTIYSQPAVFVSSLAAMEKLRTEQPDIDDRLTEVAGFSVGEYAALVVGGCLSFEDAMKIVKVRAEAMHECCQLIASGMMTVRVNASSRLKEAMFDARQVAEEKNELSICEDANFLFCQHRVVGGSETCLSFLETNAKKYNFDVLKRLAVGGAFHTRLMNDALGSVKQVLKEVKLEPPRLNVYSNYTGKVYPRKLGEIRECLTKQINNPVKWEQIQQVLYRKHEDYKFPNFIEVGPGRQLGSMLIHVSKKAYKSYTNYPC
;
A
#
# COMPACT_ATOMS: atom_id res chain seq x y z
N MET A 1 9.26 57.08 66.27
CA MET A 1 9.50 57.16 64.80
C MET A 1 9.20 55.81 64.16
N LYS A 2 8.18 55.71 63.31
CA LYS A 2 8.18 54.95 62.04
C LYS A 2 6.76 55.00 61.42
N ARG A 3 6.65 55.78 60.33
CA ARG A 3 5.49 55.96 59.45
C ARG A 3 5.18 54.62 58.74
N VAL A 4 3.97 54.06 58.66
CA VAL A 4 2.62 54.52 58.20
C VAL A 4 2.34 54.14 56.72
N LEU A 5 1.38 53.18 56.56
CA LEU A 5 0.39 52.95 55.47
C LEU A 5 0.88 52.35 54.09
N PRO A 6 -0.01 51.83 53.19
CA PRO A 6 -0.94 50.67 53.37
C PRO A 6 -1.27 49.84 52.07
N GLN A 7 -1.95 48.68 52.25
CA GLN A 7 -3.09 48.12 51.46
C GLN A 7 -3.00 47.88 49.92
N LEU A 8 -3.63 46.91 49.24
CA LEU A 8 -4.53 45.77 49.52
C LEU A 8 -4.64 44.93 48.22
N LEU A 9 -4.63 43.60 48.37
CA LEU A 9 -5.38 42.56 47.64
C LEU A 9 -5.52 42.58 46.10
N THR A 10 -5.20 41.45 45.45
CA THR A 10 -6.22 40.66 44.72
C THR A 10 -5.75 39.25 44.30
N SER A 11 -6.59 38.28 44.69
CA SER A 11 -6.85 36.92 44.19
C SER A 11 -5.71 35.98 43.75
N VAL A 12 -5.49 34.97 44.60
CA VAL A 12 -4.98 33.65 44.21
C VAL A 12 -6.09 32.89 43.47
N ARG A 13 -5.91 32.61 42.18
CA ARG A 13 -6.64 31.56 41.45
C ARG A 13 -5.63 30.64 40.78
N GLY A 14 -5.59 29.39 41.25
CA GLY A 14 -4.75 28.34 40.68
C GLY A 14 -5.06 28.12 39.21
N ILE A 15 -4.04 28.28 38.38
CA ILE A 15 -4.07 27.91 36.96
C ILE A 15 -4.02 26.38 36.91
N ARG A 16 -5.19 25.73 36.84
CA ARG A 16 -5.28 24.34 36.36
C ARG A 16 -4.78 24.33 34.92
N ARG A 17 -3.57 23.80 34.70
CA ARG A 17 -3.08 23.47 33.36
C ARG A 17 -4.10 22.53 32.72
N ARG A 18 -4.76 23.00 31.66
CA ARG A 18 -5.58 22.13 30.81
C ARG A 18 -4.65 21.06 30.22
N PRO A 19 -5.08 19.80 30.12
CA PRO A 19 -4.34 18.82 29.32
C PRO A 19 -4.25 19.36 27.90
N THR A 20 -3.04 19.41 27.36
CA THR A 20 -2.82 19.62 25.93
C THR A 20 -3.61 18.54 25.18
N PRO A 21 -4.41 18.89 24.16
CA PRO A 21 -5.05 17.88 23.33
C PRO A 21 -3.98 17.01 22.68
N PRO A 22 -4.25 15.72 22.43
CA PRO A 22 -3.33 14.87 21.68
C PRO A 22 -3.08 15.49 20.30
N VAL A 23 -1.81 15.51 19.90
CA VAL A 23 -1.36 16.06 18.61
C VAL A 23 -1.96 15.21 17.47
N ASP A 24 -2.51 15.84 16.44
CA ASP A 24 -3.11 15.21 15.26
C ASP A 24 -2.03 14.62 14.31
N TRP A 25 -1.33 13.56 14.71
CA TRP A 25 -0.29 12.91 13.90
C TRP A 25 -0.83 11.96 12.81
N VAL A 26 -2.14 11.73 12.75
CA VAL A 26 -2.75 10.66 11.94
C VAL A 26 -3.20 11.14 10.55
N GLU A 27 -3.50 12.43 10.37
CA GLU A 27 -4.01 12.94 9.09
C GLU A 27 -2.89 13.21 8.07
N ASP A 28 -1.70 13.60 8.55
CA ASP A 28 -0.52 13.85 7.73
C ASP A 28 0.60 12.84 8.02
N ALA A 29 0.49 11.65 7.40
CA ALA A 29 1.57 10.74 7.00
C ALA A 29 2.83 10.60 7.90
N THR A 30 2.71 10.72 9.23
CA THR A 30 3.81 10.44 10.14
C THR A 30 3.78 8.94 10.42
N THR A 31 4.56 8.17 9.67
CA THR A 31 4.68 6.73 9.92
C THR A 31 5.37 6.52 11.27
N TYR A 32 5.05 5.43 11.97
CA TYR A 32 5.71 5.08 13.23
C TYR A 32 7.25 5.11 13.14
N SER A 33 7.78 4.79 11.97
CA SER A 33 9.20 4.86 11.65
C SER A 33 9.81 6.27 11.69
N GLU A 34 9.03 7.35 11.56
CA GLU A 34 9.50 8.73 11.79
C GLU A 34 9.66 9.03 13.29
N ALA A 35 8.97 8.29 14.16
CA ALA A 35 8.97 8.52 15.61
C ALA A 35 9.88 7.57 16.39
N HIS A 36 10.17 6.36 15.87
CA HIS A 36 10.82 5.31 16.65
C HIS A 36 11.82 4.45 15.86
N SER A 37 13.00 4.27 16.44
CA SER A 37 14.06 3.40 15.96
C SER A 37 14.00 2.01 16.62
N VAL A 38 13.03 1.15 16.28
CA VAL A 38 12.93 -0.21 16.85
C VAL A 38 13.60 -1.23 15.93
N ILE A 39 14.60 -1.95 16.48
CA ILE A 39 15.20 -3.15 15.89
C ILE A 39 14.37 -4.36 16.33
N THR A 40 13.94 -5.20 15.39
CA THR A 40 13.13 -6.39 15.69
C THR A 40 14.00 -7.57 16.16
N ASP A 41 14.05 -7.83 17.46
CA ASP A 41 14.59 -9.05 18.07
C ASP A 41 13.74 -10.29 17.66
N PRO A 42 14.30 -11.52 17.51
CA PRO A 42 13.55 -12.77 17.33
C PRO A 42 12.37 -13.02 18.29
N TYR A 43 12.36 -12.40 19.47
CA TYR A 43 11.27 -12.54 20.46
C TYR A 43 10.27 -11.37 20.49
N THR A 44 10.50 -10.30 19.71
CA THR A 44 9.66 -9.10 19.79
C THR A 44 8.31 -9.23 19.09
N SER A 45 7.28 -8.69 19.75
CA SER A 45 6.00 -8.23 19.22
C SER A 45 6.19 -7.29 18.02
N SER A 46 5.11 -6.92 17.32
CA SER A 46 5.16 -5.90 16.25
C SER A 46 6.08 -4.72 16.62
N PRO A 47 6.84 -4.14 15.65
CA PRO A 47 7.74 -3.03 15.93
C PRO A 47 6.99 -1.78 16.39
N TYR A 48 5.65 -1.76 16.27
CA TYR A 48 4.74 -0.71 16.71
C TYR A 48 4.29 -0.93 18.18
N PRO A 49 4.37 0.08 19.08
CA PRO A 49 3.94 0.01 20.46
C PRO A 49 2.46 -0.28 20.50
N GLN A 50 2.09 -1.19 21.40
CA GLN A 50 0.71 -1.63 21.53
C GLN A 50 -0.25 -0.46 21.75
N LYS A 51 0.15 0.55 22.55
CA LYS A 51 -0.62 1.78 22.78
C LYS A 51 -0.86 2.61 21.51
N ASP A 52 0.08 2.64 20.56
CA ASP A 52 -0.07 3.39 19.31
C ASP A 52 -0.95 2.61 18.32
N MET A 53 -0.81 1.29 18.32
CA MET A 53 -1.69 0.38 17.58
C MET A 53 -3.12 0.47 18.09
N GLU A 54 -3.29 0.47 19.42
CA GLU A 54 -4.55 0.70 20.11
C GLU A 54 -5.05 2.13 19.86
N THR A 55 -4.22 3.16 19.82
CA THR A 55 -4.66 4.54 19.52
C THR A 55 -5.11 4.68 18.06
N MET A 56 -4.54 3.95 17.11
CA MET A 56 -5.05 3.93 15.75
C MET A 56 -6.36 3.11 15.64
N TYR A 57 -6.49 2.02 16.39
CA TYR A 57 -7.73 1.25 16.50
C TYR A 57 -8.82 2.06 17.22
N GLU A 58 -8.48 2.69 18.33
CA GLU A 58 -9.29 3.58 19.14
C GLU A 58 -9.54 4.91 18.46
N SER A 59 -8.69 5.47 17.61
CA SER A 59 -9.10 6.62 16.79
C SER A 59 -10.09 6.16 15.74
N SER A 60 -9.93 4.96 15.17
CA SER A 60 -10.93 4.35 14.30
C SER A 60 -12.26 4.05 15.04
N VAL A 61 -12.20 3.67 16.33
CA VAL A 61 -13.33 3.28 17.18
C VAL A 61 -13.90 4.45 18.02
N GLN A 62 -13.11 5.45 18.40
CA GLN A 62 -13.49 6.68 19.11
C GLN A 62 -14.00 7.72 18.10
N SER A 63 -13.52 7.73 16.85
CA SER A 63 -14.29 8.34 15.75
C SER A 63 -15.69 7.71 15.68
N ALA A 64 -15.81 6.41 15.96
CA ALA A 64 -17.11 5.73 16.06
C ALA A 64 -17.86 5.97 17.40
N LYS A 65 -17.18 6.21 18.54
CA LYS A 65 -17.81 6.52 19.85
C LYS A 65 -18.18 8.00 20.02
N ALA A 66 -17.40 8.95 19.48
CA ALA A 66 -17.75 10.37 19.40
C ALA A 66 -18.95 10.58 18.46
N ALA A 67 -19.02 9.82 17.35
CA ALA A 67 -20.21 9.71 16.50
C ALA A 67 -21.43 9.09 17.22
N LYS A 68 -21.21 8.35 18.32
CA LYS A 68 -22.26 7.76 19.17
C LYS A 68 -22.87 8.78 20.15
N ARG A 69 -22.13 9.83 20.55
CA ARG A 69 -22.65 10.91 21.43
C ARG A 69 -23.46 11.95 20.66
N GLN A 70 -23.23 12.07 19.36
CA GLN A 70 -24.05 12.87 18.43
C GLN A 70 -25.35 12.15 18.01
N LYS A 71 -25.60 10.94 18.53
CA LYS A 71 -26.73 10.07 18.20
C LYS A 71 -28.05 10.47 18.89
N GLU A 72 -28.00 11.37 19.88
CA GLU A 72 -29.20 11.93 20.53
C GLU A 72 -29.78 13.15 19.78
N LEU A 73 -29.09 13.68 18.77
CA LEU A 73 -29.57 14.81 17.97
C LEU A 73 -29.34 14.55 16.47
N GLY A 74 -30.32 13.94 15.82
CA GLY A 74 -30.47 13.99 14.36
C GLY A 74 -29.65 12.98 13.54
N ARG A 75 -30.34 12.16 12.74
CA ARG A 75 -29.82 11.16 11.80
C ARG A 75 -28.66 11.66 10.91
N VAL A 76 -27.44 11.13 11.11
CA VAL A 76 -26.48 10.81 10.02
C VAL A 76 -25.68 9.55 10.38
N LYS A 77 -25.92 8.43 9.67
CA LYS A 77 -25.10 7.21 9.76
C LYS A 77 -23.76 7.44 9.04
N ARG A 78 -22.62 7.42 9.73
CA ARG A 78 -21.31 7.14 9.10
C ARG A 78 -20.93 5.68 9.37
N LYS A 79 -20.87 4.87 8.30
CA LYS A 79 -20.68 3.41 8.30
C LYS A 79 -19.22 3.05 8.54
N ILE A 80 -18.94 2.10 9.43
CA ILE A 80 -17.70 1.31 9.36
C ILE A 80 -17.74 0.55 8.03
N HIS A 81 -16.71 0.68 7.20
CA HIS A 81 -16.70 0.18 5.82
C HIS A 81 -16.28 -1.29 5.70
N SER A 82 -15.80 -1.91 6.78
CA SER A 82 -15.38 -3.30 6.78
C SER A 82 -16.56 -4.26 6.89
N ILE A 83 -16.48 -5.36 6.15
CA ILE A 83 -17.38 -6.50 6.20
C ILE A 83 -17.00 -7.35 7.41
N ASP A 84 -18.01 -7.81 8.15
CA ASP A 84 -17.86 -8.56 9.39
C ASP A 84 -17.72 -10.06 9.11
N PHE A 85 -16.61 -10.63 9.55
CA PHE A 85 -16.28 -12.06 9.44
C PHE A 85 -16.05 -12.71 10.82
N SER A 86 -16.54 -12.10 11.91
CA SER A 86 -16.31 -12.59 13.27
C SER A 86 -16.91 -13.98 13.58
N HIS A 87 -17.71 -14.52 12.67
CA HIS A 87 -18.25 -15.88 12.75
C HIS A 87 -17.22 -16.95 12.36
N ILE A 88 -16.12 -16.56 11.70
CA ILE A 88 -15.00 -17.43 11.35
C ILE A 88 -13.90 -17.20 12.40
N PRO A 89 -13.41 -18.25 13.09
CA PRO A 89 -12.28 -18.13 14.02
C PRO A 89 -11.07 -17.47 13.35
N ILE A 90 -10.35 -16.59 14.06
CA ILE A 90 -9.28 -15.78 13.44
C ILE A 90 -8.20 -16.65 12.79
N GLU A 91 -7.88 -17.80 13.39
CA GLU A 91 -6.92 -18.78 12.87
C GLU A 91 -7.38 -19.53 11.60
N ASP A 92 -8.69 -19.51 11.31
CA ASP A 92 -9.26 -20.14 10.11
C ASP A 92 -9.45 -19.13 8.98
N GLN A 93 -9.53 -17.82 9.30
CA GLN A 93 -9.64 -16.76 8.32
C GLN A 93 -8.43 -16.72 7.39
N VAL A 94 -8.69 -16.37 6.13
CA VAL A 94 -7.66 -16.25 5.08
C VAL A 94 -7.58 -14.82 4.58
N VAL A 95 -6.35 -14.31 4.51
CA VAL A 95 -5.98 -13.04 3.88
C VAL A 95 -5.14 -13.35 2.65
N VAL A 96 -5.65 -13.02 1.46
CA VAL A 96 -4.86 -13.16 0.23
C VAL A 96 -4.12 -11.86 -0.10
N LEU A 97 -2.83 -12.00 -0.36
CA LEU A 97 -1.92 -10.92 -0.70
C LEU A 97 -1.47 -11.05 -2.17
N PHE A 98 -1.65 -10.01 -2.97
CA PHE A 98 -1.28 -10.00 -4.38
C PHE A 98 -0.04 -9.14 -4.63
N PRO A 99 1.05 -9.71 -5.17
CA PRO A 99 2.28 -8.98 -5.45
C PRO A 99 2.09 -7.91 -6.54
N GLY A 100 3.04 -6.97 -6.57
CA GLY A 100 3.07 -5.90 -7.56
C GLY A 100 4.20 -6.04 -8.58
N GLN A 101 4.39 -4.99 -9.38
CA GLN A 101 5.54 -4.87 -10.28
C GLN A 101 6.85 -4.99 -9.48
N GLY A 102 7.82 -5.73 -10.03
CA GLY A 102 9.06 -6.14 -9.39
C GLY A 102 9.09 -7.61 -9.00
N ALA A 103 7.93 -8.28 -8.97
CA ALA A 103 7.83 -9.71 -8.68
C ALA A 103 7.95 -10.61 -9.92
N GLN A 104 7.79 -10.04 -11.12
CA GLN A 104 7.86 -10.78 -12.37
C GLN A 104 9.23 -11.43 -12.59
N HIS A 105 9.21 -12.62 -13.17
CA HIS A 105 10.41 -13.35 -13.59
C HIS A 105 10.05 -14.30 -14.74
N VAL A 106 11.03 -14.59 -15.60
CA VAL A 106 10.85 -15.61 -16.63
C VAL A 106 10.55 -16.95 -15.95
N LYS A 107 9.64 -17.74 -16.55
CA LYS A 107 9.00 -18.97 -16.02
C LYS A 107 7.84 -18.76 -15.05
N MET A 108 7.48 -17.54 -14.69
CA MET A 108 6.24 -17.33 -13.93
C MET A 108 5.02 -17.80 -14.72
N GLY A 109 4.03 -18.38 -14.02
CA GLY A 109 2.85 -18.98 -14.66
C GLY A 109 3.02 -20.47 -14.99
N SER A 110 4.24 -21.02 -14.92
CA SER A 110 4.50 -22.43 -15.26
C SER A 110 3.87 -23.42 -14.28
N LYS A 111 3.70 -23.04 -13.01
CA LYS A 111 3.13 -23.89 -11.97
C LYS A 111 1.61 -23.88 -11.98
N VAL A 112 0.99 -22.97 -12.73
CA VAL A 112 -0.47 -22.83 -12.79
C VAL A 112 -1.05 -23.23 -14.14
N TYR A 113 -0.22 -23.38 -15.17
CA TYR A 113 -0.66 -23.65 -16.54
C TYR A 113 -1.23 -25.06 -16.75
N ASP A 114 -1.11 -25.96 -15.79
CA ASP A 114 -1.79 -27.26 -15.78
C ASP A 114 -3.28 -27.16 -15.43
N CYS A 115 -3.70 -26.05 -14.81
CA CYS A 115 -5.10 -25.76 -14.50
C CYS A 115 -5.81 -25.09 -15.70
N GLU A 116 -6.95 -25.66 -16.10
CA GLU A 116 -7.72 -25.17 -17.26
C GLU A 116 -8.26 -23.74 -17.05
N ALA A 117 -8.67 -23.40 -15.82
CA ALA A 117 -9.11 -22.04 -15.50
C ALA A 117 -7.97 -21.03 -15.64
N SER A 118 -6.75 -21.39 -15.23
CA SER A 118 -5.55 -20.58 -15.39
C SER A 118 -5.19 -20.33 -16.83
N LYS A 119 -5.25 -21.35 -17.70
CA LYS A 119 -4.98 -21.20 -19.14
C LYS A 119 -5.91 -20.18 -19.78
N LYS A 120 -7.22 -20.29 -19.50
CA LYS A 120 -8.23 -19.35 -20.02
C LYS A 120 -7.93 -17.91 -19.63
N LEU A 121 -7.39 -17.64 -18.44
CA LEU A 121 -6.99 -16.29 -18.05
C LEU A 121 -5.83 -15.77 -18.91
N PHE A 122 -4.84 -16.60 -19.21
CA PHE A 122 -3.75 -16.23 -20.11
C PHE A 122 -4.23 -16.02 -21.55
N ASP A 123 -5.12 -16.88 -22.05
CA ASP A 123 -5.69 -16.78 -23.40
C ASP A 123 -6.51 -15.48 -23.54
N ASN A 124 -7.44 -15.26 -22.61
CA ASN A 124 -8.28 -14.05 -22.59
C ASN A 124 -7.41 -12.78 -22.43
N ALA A 125 -6.37 -12.82 -21.60
CA ALA A 125 -5.45 -11.70 -21.48
C ALA A 125 -4.72 -11.44 -22.81
N SER A 126 -4.26 -12.48 -23.48
CA SER A 126 -3.54 -12.37 -24.75
C SER A 126 -4.41 -11.77 -25.84
N GLU A 127 -5.70 -12.11 -25.88
CA GLU A 127 -6.67 -11.47 -26.78
C GLU A 127 -6.81 -9.96 -26.51
N VAL A 128 -6.95 -9.56 -25.24
CA VAL A 128 -7.06 -8.14 -24.85
C VAL A 128 -5.77 -7.36 -25.13
N LEU A 129 -4.61 -7.99 -24.92
CA LEU A 129 -3.29 -7.38 -25.05
C LEU A 129 -2.80 -7.33 -26.51
N GLY A 130 -3.24 -8.25 -27.35
CA GLY A 130 -2.81 -8.37 -28.75
C GLY A 130 -1.44 -9.07 -28.91
N TYR A 131 -0.96 -9.76 -27.88
CA TYR A 131 0.25 -10.57 -27.91
C TYR A 131 0.13 -11.75 -26.94
N ASP A 132 0.90 -12.81 -27.17
CA ASP A 132 0.92 -13.98 -26.29
C ASP A 132 1.62 -13.64 -24.96
N LEU A 133 0.81 -13.43 -23.92
CA LEU A 133 1.30 -13.10 -22.59
C LEU A 133 1.99 -14.29 -21.93
N TYR A 134 1.48 -15.50 -22.14
CA TYR A 134 2.04 -16.69 -21.51
C TYR A 134 3.42 -17.02 -22.08
N ALA A 135 3.58 -16.97 -23.41
CA ALA A 135 4.88 -17.14 -24.06
C ALA A 135 5.90 -16.10 -23.54
N LEU A 136 5.50 -14.83 -23.39
CA LEU A 136 6.37 -13.80 -22.81
C LEU A 136 6.77 -14.14 -21.37
N CYS A 137 5.85 -14.65 -20.55
CA CYS A 137 6.16 -15.07 -19.18
C CYS A 137 7.11 -16.29 -19.15
N GLN A 138 6.97 -17.23 -20.08
CA GLN A 138 7.75 -18.47 -20.11
C GLN A 138 9.14 -18.33 -20.73
N GLU A 139 9.27 -17.48 -21.74
CA GLU A 139 10.47 -17.40 -22.59
C GLU A 139 11.21 -16.07 -22.41
N GLY A 140 10.50 -15.00 -22.02
CA GLY A 140 11.07 -13.67 -21.91
C GLY A 140 11.27 -13.01 -23.29
N PRO A 141 12.36 -12.22 -23.49
CA PRO A 141 13.49 -12.03 -22.58
C PRO A 141 13.10 -11.24 -21.32
N SER A 142 13.86 -11.44 -20.23
CA SER A 142 13.65 -10.72 -18.96
C SER A 142 13.63 -9.20 -19.13
N THR A 143 14.45 -8.66 -20.05
CA THR A 143 14.48 -7.23 -20.37
C THR A 143 13.15 -6.70 -20.91
N LYS A 144 12.45 -7.48 -21.74
CA LYS A 144 11.10 -7.13 -22.24
C LYS A 144 10.06 -7.29 -21.13
N LEU A 145 10.08 -8.43 -20.43
CA LEU A 145 9.14 -8.71 -19.34
C LEU A 145 9.20 -7.65 -18.23
N ASN A 146 10.38 -7.07 -17.97
CA ASN A 146 10.56 -6.03 -16.94
C ASN A 146 10.06 -4.64 -17.34
N GLN A 147 9.69 -4.40 -18.60
CA GLN A 147 9.08 -3.11 -18.97
C GLN A 147 7.67 -3.02 -18.38
N THR A 148 7.28 -1.83 -17.92
CA THR A 148 6.01 -1.59 -17.24
C THR A 148 4.79 -2.07 -18.02
N ILE A 149 4.80 -1.84 -19.34
CA ILE A 149 3.72 -2.25 -20.24
C ILE A 149 3.48 -3.77 -20.24
N TYR A 150 4.51 -4.58 -20.01
CA TYR A 150 4.41 -6.04 -19.99
C TYR A 150 4.32 -6.61 -18.56
N SER A 151 5.15 -6.11 -17.63
CA SER A 151 5.23 -6.62 -16.26
C SER A 151 3.90 -6.48 -15.51
N GLN A 152 3.17 -5.38 -15.69
CA GLN A 152 1.90 -5.16 -15.00
C GLN A 152 0.82 -6.20 -15.39
N PRO A 153 0.47 -6.37 -16.69
CA PRO A 153 -0.39 -7.47 -17.13
C PRO A 153 0.10 -8.84 -16.66
N ALA A 154 1.40 -9.07 -16.78
CA ALA A 154 1.98 -10.39 -16.52
C ALA A 154 1.89 -10.78 -15.03
N VAL A 155 2.15 -9.86 -14.11
CA VAL A 155 1.94 -10.07 -12.66
C VAL A 155 0.45 -10.25 -12.36
N PHE A 156 -0.41 -9.39 -12.89
CA PHE A 156 -1.86 -9.44 -12.65
C PHE A 156 -2.48 -10.78 -13.06
N VAL A 157 -2.21 -11.24 -14.28
CA VAL A 157 -2.78 -12.49 -14.81
C VAL A 157 -2.19 -13.71 -14.09
N SER A 158 -0.88 -13.72 -13.84
CA SER A 158 -0.23 -14.84 -13.14
C SER A 158 -0.75 -14.96 -11.69
N SER A 159 -1.03 -13.85 -11.03
CA SER A 159 -1.66 -13.83 -9.70
C SER A 159 -3.07 -14.39 -9.70
N LEU A 160 -3.91 -14.02 -10.68
CA LEU A 160 -5.28 -14.56 -10.77
C LEU A 160 -5.27 -16.04 -11.19
N ALA A 161 -4.37 -16.45 -12.09
CA ALA A 161 -4.17 -17.85 -12.44
C ALA A 161 -3.74 -18.70 -11.22
N ALA A 162 -2.85 -18.15 -10.38
CA ALA A 162 -2.51 -18.79 -9.10
C ALA A 162 -3.72 -18.89 -8.16
N MET A 163 -4.59 -17.88 -8.11
CA MET A 163 -5.81 -17.93 -7.31
C MET A 163 -6.78 -19.01 -7.83
N GLU A 164 -6.97 -19.12 -9.15
CA GLU A 164 -7.85 -20.15 -9.74
C GLU A 164 -7.33 -21.57 -9.50
N LYS A 165 -6.01 -21.77 -9.58
CA LYS A 165 -5.42 -23.06 -9.22
C LYS A 165 -5.58 -23.35 -7.72
N LEU A 166 -5.35 -22.37 -6.85
CA LEU A 166 -5.58 -22.50 -5.41
C LEU A 166 -7.03 -22.90 -5.10
N ARG A 167 -8.02 -22.28 -5.76
CA ARG A 167 -9.46 -22.65 -5.63
C ARG A 167 -9.74 -24.07 -6.11
N THR A 168 -9.06 -24.52 -7.15
CA THR A 168 -9.19 -25.90 -7.65
C THR A 168 -8.65 -26.91 -6.63
N GLU A 169 -7.52 -26.60 -5.99
CA GLU A 169 -6.88 -27.46 -4.99
C GLU A 169 -7.52 -27.38 -3.60
N GLN A 170 -8.14 -26.24 -3.27
CA GLN A 170 -8.83 -25.95 -2.01
C GLN A 170 -10.20 -25.34 -2.28
N PRO A 171 -11.24 -26.15 -2.57
CA PRO A 171 -12.57 -25.66 -2.92
C PRO A 171 -13.28 -24.85 -1.83
N ASP A 172 -12.88 -25.02 -0.57
CA ASP A 172 -13.39 -24.30 0.60
C ASP A 172 -12.70 -22.95 0.84
N ILE A 173 -11.69 -22.58 0.05
CA ILE A 173 -10.88 -21.39 0.31
C ILE A 173 -11.71 -20.11 0.35
N ASP A 174 -12.73 -20.00 -0.51
CA ASP A 174 -13.60 -18.82 -0.61
C ASP A 174 -14.51 -18.69 0.63
N ASP A 175 -14.85 -19.79 1.32
CA ASP A 175 -15.65 -19.76 2.55
C ASP A 175 -14.88 -19.18 3.74
N ARG A 176 -13.54 -19.26 3.69
CA ARG A 176 -12.62 -18.77 4.72
C ARG A 176 -11.95 -17.44 4.34
N LEU A 177 -12.10 -17.01 3.09
CA LEU A 177 -11.51 -15.78 2.58
C LEU A 177 -12.25 -14.56 3.11
N THR A 178 -11.60 -13.76 3.94
CA THR A 178 -12.20 -12.57 4.57
C THR A 178 -11.67 -11.27 3.96
N GLU A 179 -10.43 -11.31 3.49
CA GLU A 179 -9.63 -10.12 3.18
C GLU A 179 -8.71 -10.35 1.99
N VAL A 180 -8.56 -9.28 1.20
CA VAL A 180 -7.65 -9.26 0.06
C VAL A 180 -6.94 -7.93 -0.03
N ALA A 181 -5.63 -7.96 -0.20
CA ALA A 181 -4.81 -6.78 -0.38
C ALA A 181 -3.83 -7.01 -1.52
N GLY A 182 -3.55 -5.98 -2.31
CA GLY A 182 -2.59 -6.08 -3.39
C GLY A 182 -1.66 -4.88 -3.42
N PHE A 183 -0.42 -5.10 -3.82
CA PHE A 183 0.60 -4.05 -3.89
C PHE A 183 0.62 -3.44 -5.30
N SER A 184 0.32 -2.14 -5.41
CA SER A 184 0.27 -1.40 -6.68
C SER A 184 -0.64 -2.10 -7.71
N VAL A 185 -0.09 -2.68 -8.78
CA VAL A 185 -0.88 -3.42 -9.78
C VAL A 185 -1.60 -4.64 -9.18
N GLY A 186 -1.07 -5.24 -8.12
CA GLY A 186 -1.72 -6.35 -7.40
C GLY A 186 -3.08 -5.95 -6.81
N GLU A 187 -3.33 -4.66 -6.59
CA GLU A 187 -4.63 -4.16 -6.12
C GLU A 187 -5.77 -4.49 -7.08
N TYR A 188 -5.49 -4.58 -8.38
CA TYR A 188 -6.50 -4.99 -9.37
C TYR A 188 -6.86 -6.47 -9.24
N ALA A 189 -5.89 -7.34 -8.94
CA ALA A 189 -6.17 -8.74 -8.63
C ALA A 189 -6.99 -8.86 -7.33
N ALA A 190 -6.65 -8.06 -6.30
CA ALA A 190 -7.43 -7.98 -5.07
C ALA A 190 -8.88 -7.50 -5.31
N LEU A 191 -9.10 -6.56 -6.24
CA LEU A 191 -10.44 -6.09 -6.59
C LEU A 191 -11.25 -7.12 -7.37
N VAL A 192 -10.60 -7.93 -8.21
CA VAL A 192 -11.27 -9.05 -8.90
C VAL A 192 -11.71 -10.10 -7.89
N VAL A 193 -10.80 -10.57 -7.04
CA VAL A 193 -11.12 -11.58 -6.01
C VAL A 193 -12.09 -11.03 -4.96
N GLY A 194 -11.97 -9.74 -4.63
CA GLY A 194 -12.91 -9.01 -3.77
C GLY A 194 -14.31 -8.80 -4.36
N GLY A 195 -14.52 -9.18 -5.63
CA GLY A 195 -15.79 -9.09 -6.34
C GLY A 195 -16.16 -7.68 -6.81
N CYS A 196 -15.22 -6.74 -6.82
CA CYS A 196 -15.43 -5.36 -7.26
C CYS A 196 -15.35 -5.19 -8.78
N LEU A 197 -14.56 -6.02 -9.46
CA LEU A 197 -14.32 -5.99 -10.90
C LEU A 197 -14.43 -7.41 -11.46
N SER A 198 -14.87 -7.54 -12.71
CA SER A 198 -14.63 -8.79 -13.47
C SER A 198 -13.18 -8.84 -13.94
N PHE A 199 -12.72 -10.02 -14.34
CA PHE A 199 -11.39 -10.17 -14.93
C PHE A 199 -11.22 -9.30 -16.17
N GLU A 200 -12.20 -9.30 -17.07
CA GLU A 200 -12.16 -8.60 -18.36
C GLU A 200 -12.05 -7.08 -18.15
N ASP A 201 -12.85 -6.54 -17.23
CA ASP A 201 -12.82 -5.13 -16.90
C ASP A 201 -11.54 -4.73 -16.19
N ALA A 202 -11.05 -5.56 -15.25
CA ALA A 202 -9.75 -5.34 -14.62
C ALA A 202 -8.59 -5.38 -15.63
N MET A 203 -8.62 -6.31 -16.60
CA MET A 203 -7.59 -6.45 -17.63
C MET A 203 -7.55 -5.22 -18.54
N LYS A 204 -8.71 -4.66 -18.94
CA LYS A 204 -8.76 -3.39 -19.67
C LYS A 204 -8.09 -2.25 -18.89
N ILE A 205 -8.39 -2.13 -17.59
CA ILE A 205 -7.78 -1.09 -16.76
C ILE A 205 -6.27 -1.31 -16.62
N VAL A 206 -5.83 -2.54 -16.35
CA VAL A 206 -4.41 -2.88 -16.18
C VAL A 206 -3.62 -2.60 -17.46
N LYS A 207 -4.17 -2.94 -18.64
CA LYS A 207 -3.57 -2.60 -19.93
C LYS A 207 -3.35 -1.09 -20.08
N VAL A 208 -4.43 -0.31 -19.96
CA VAL A 208 -4.38 1.16 -20.11
C VAL A 208 -3.47 1.79 -19.05
N ARG A 209 -3.50 1.30 -17.81
CA ARG A 209 -2.61 1.73 -16.73
C ARG A 209 -1.14 1.48 -17.09
N ALA A 210 -0.82 0.29 -17.57
CA ALA A 210 0.53 -0.12 -17.90
C ALA A 210 1.10 0.71 -19.06
N GLU A 211 0.30 0.92 -20.11
CA GLU A 211 0.62 1.77 -21.26
C GLU A 211 0.84 3.23 -20.83
N ALA A 212 -0.13 3.84 -20.15
CA ALA A 212 -0.06 5.25 -19.77
C ALA A 212 1.06 5.55 -18.76
N MET A 213 1.32 4.66 -17.79
CA MET A 213 2.46 4.80 -16.89
C MET A 213 3.79 4.60 -17.62
N HIS A 214 3.86 3.68 -18.58
CA HIS A 214 5.06 3.47 -19.39
C HIS A 214 5.40 4.72 -20.22
N GLU A 215 4.40 5.35 -20.83
CA GLU A 215 4.55 6.62 -21.56
C GLU A 215 5.11 7.73 -20.68
N CYS A 216 4.54 7.93 -19.47
CA CYS A 216 5.05 8.93 -18.52
C CYS A 216 6.55 8.72 -18.21
N CYS A 217 6.98 7.46 -18.12
CA CYS A 217 8.38 7.11 -17.87
C CYS A 217 9.30 7.34 -19.07
N GLN A 218 8.80 7.29 -20.31
CA GLN A 218 9.62 7.58 -21.50
C GLN A 218 9.85 9.08 -21.70
N LEU A 219 8.96 9.92 -21.19
CA LEU A 219 9.05 11.38 -21.36
C LEU A 219 10.17 11.99 -20.52
N ILE A 220 10.39 11.49 -19.30
CA ILE A 220 11.27 12.13 -18.33
C ILE A 220 12.10 11.09 -17.57
N ALA A 221 13.42 11.23 -17.69
CA ALA A 221 14.39 10.40 -16.97
C ALA A 221 14.16 10.53 -15.45
N SER A 222 13.77 9.42 -14.84
CA SER A 222 13.42 9.33 -13.44
C SER A 222 13.62 7.90 -12.95
N GLY A 223 13.52 7.69 -11.65
CA GLY A 223 13.64 6.37 -11.06
C GLY A 223 13.04 6.30 -9.67
N MET A 224 13.31 5.18 -9.01
CA MET A 224 12.90 4.95 -7.63
C MET A 224 14.05 4.39 -6.82
N MET A 225 14.05 4.69 -5.52
CA MET A 225 15.11 4.28 -4.60
C MET A 225 14.52 3.88 -3.26
N THR A 226 14.85 2.68 -2.79
CA THR A 226 14.59 2.31 -1.40
C THR A 226 15.51 3.10 -0.49
N VAL A 227 14.94 3.74 0.53
CA VAL A 227 15.65 4.48 1.57
C VAL A 227 15.29 3.87 2.91
N ARG A 228 16.32 3.50 3.69
CA ARG A 228 16.16 3.16 5.10
C ARG A 228 16.32 4.42 5.95
N VAL A 229 15.27 4.76 6.68
CA VAL A 229 15.18 5.91 7.58
C VAL A 229 15.10 5.47 9.04
N ASN A 230 15.68 6.22 9.95
CA ASN A 230 15.55 6.07 11.40
C ASN A 230 15.11 7.41 12.02
N ALA A 231 14.97 7.46 13.35
CA ALA A 231 14.50 8.65 14.06
C ALA A 231 15.36 9.91 13.85
N SER A 232 16.64 9.75 13.46
CA SER A 232 17.54 10.85 13.15
C SER A 232 17.61 11.20 11.65
N SER A 233 16.97 10.39 10.80
CA SER A 233 16.97 10.61 9.35
C SER A 233 16.12 11.82 8.98
N ARG A 234 16.65 12.68 8.11
CA ARG A 234 16.01 13.93 7.70
C ARG A 234 15.48 13.83 6.27
N LEU A 235 14.67 12.80 5.99
CA LEU A 235 14.23 12.49 4.62
C LEU A 235 13.45 13.63 3.96
N LYS A 236 12.51 14.26 4.68
CA LYS A 236 11.72 15.40 4.15
C LYS A 236 12.63 16.58 3.75
N GLU A 237 13.63 16.90 4.57
CA GLU A 237 14.64 17.93 4.29
C GLU A 237 15.49 17.54 3.07
N ALA A 238 15.96 16.29 3.02
CA ALA A 238 16.76 15.80 1.90
C ALA A 238 16.01 15.85 0.56
N MET A 239 14.73 15.45 0.55
CA MET A 239 13.89 15.53 -0.65
C MET A 239 13.60 16.97 -1.05
N PHE A 240 13.47 17.89 -0.09
CA PHE A 240 13.34 19.31 -0.37
C PHE A 240 14.60 19.88 -1.02
N ASP A 241 15.77 19.65 -0.43
CA ASP A 241 17.05 20.12 -0.97
C ASP A 241 17.36 19.49 -2.34
N ALA A 242 17.03 18.20 -2.53
CA ALA A 242 17.16 17.52 -3.82
C ALA A 242 16.37 18.22 -4.93
N ARG A 243 15.13 18.64 -4.62
CA ARG A 243 14.27 19.38 -5.56
C ARG A 243 14.86 20.76 -5.88
N GLN A 244 15.41 21.47 -4.90
CA GLN A 244 16.07 22.76 -5.14
C GLN A 244 17.25 22.62 -6.13
N VAL A 245 18.08 21.58 -5.96
CA VAL A 245 19.19 21.31 -6.90
C VAL A 245 18.69 20.99 -8.32
N ALA A 246 17.59 20.26 -8.45
CA ALA A 246 16.98 20.02 -9.76
C ALA A 246 16.43 21.33 -10.39
N GLU A 247 15.80 22.19 -9.60
CA GLU A 247 15.29 23.50 -10.05
C GLU A 247 16.42 24.42 -10.52
N GLU A 248 17.53 24.50 -9.78
CA GLU A 248 18.72 25.27 -10.17
C GLU A 248 19.30 24.81 -11.53
N LYS A 249 19.14 23.53 -11.86
CA LYS A 249 19.54 22.96 -13.16
C LYS A 249 18.49 23.09 -14.26
N ASN A 250 17.33 23.69 -13.98
CA ASN A 250 16.16 23.70 -14.87
C ASN A 250 15.69 22.29 -15.26
N GLU A 251 15.83 21.33 -14.35
CA GLU A 251 15.34 19.97 -14.51
C GLU A 251 14.03 19.75 -13.73
N LEU A 252 13.33 18.66 -14.01
CA LEU A 252 12.12 18.32 -13.28
C LEU A 252 12.41 18.04 -11.80
N SER A 253 11.80 18.83 -10.91
CA SER A 253 12.01 18.78 -9.47
C SER A 253 11.09 17.79 -8.75
N ILE A 254 11.19 16.49 -9.10
CA ILE A 254 10.43 15.43 -8.42
C ILE A 254 11.35 14.67 -7.46
N CYS A 255 10.93 14.60 -6.20
CA CYS A 255 11.53 13.77 -5.17
C CYS A 255 10.47 13.59 -4.08
N GLU A 256 9.73 12.49 -4.12
CA GLU A 256 8.50 12.27 -3.34
C GLU A 256 8.47 10.84 -2.78
N ASP A 257 7.84 10.65 -1.62
CA ASP A 257 7.50 9.31 -1.14
C ASP A 257 6.59 8.62 -2.17
N ALA A 258 7.01 7.45 -2.66
CA ALA A 258 6.30 6.64 -3.63
C ALA A 258 5.73 5.35 -3.00
N ASN A 259 6.41 4.79 -2.00
CA ASN A 259 5.92 3.61 -1.27
C ASN A 259 6.33 3.67 0.20
N PHE A 260 5.40 3.35 1.09
CA PHE A 260 5.68 3.01 2.49
C PHE A 260 5.67 1.48 2.58
N LEU A 261 6.84 0.84 2.71
CA LEU A 261 6.96 -0.62 2.60
C LEU A 261 6.69 -1.31 3.94
N PHE A 262 7.48 -0.97 4.94
CA PHE A 262 7.39 -1.45 6.32
C PHE A 262 8.20 -0.49 7.20
N CYS A 263 8.24 -0.74 8.52
CA CYS A 263 8.95 0.12 9.44
C CYS A 263 10.35 0.48 8.93
N GLN A 264 10.66 1.78 8.89
CA GLN A 264 11.93 2.37 8.46
C GLN A 264 12.24 2.28 6.97
N HIS A 265 11.40 1.63 6.15
CA HIS A 265 11.71 1.39 4.75
C HIS A 265 10.69 2.06 3.85
N ARG A 266 11.18 3.02 3.08
CA ARG A 266 10.40 3.76 2.09
C ARG A 266 11.00 3.61 0.72
N VAL A 267 10.21 3.91 -0.29
CA VAL A 267 10.68 4.13 -1.64
C VAL A 267 10.41 5.57 -1.99
N VAL A 268 11.44 6.27 -2.44
CA VAL A 268 11.35 7.62 -3.00
C VAL A 268 11.35 7.51 -4.51
N GLY A 269 10.39 8.14 -5.17
CA GLY A 269 10.41 8.36 -6.61
C GLY A 269 10.96 9.76 -6.90
N GLY A 270 11.88 9.88 -7.87
CA GLY A 270 12.46 11.17 -8.21
C GLY A 270 13.11 11.24 -9.59
N SER A 271 13.41 12.46 -10.01
CA SER A 271 14.26 12.70 -11.18
C SER A 271 15.69 12.25 -10.91
N GLU A 272 16.46 12.02 -11.97
CA GLU A 272 17.81 11.46 -11.81
C GLU A 272 18.73 12.36 -10.97
N THR A 273 18.67 13.68 -11.17
CA THR A 273 19.38 14.65 -10.32
C THR A 273 18.96 14.54 -8.85
N CYS A 274 17.67 14.41 -8.56
CA CYS A 274 17.21 14.29 -7.17
C CYS A 274 17.72 13.00 -6.53
N LEU A 275 17.67 11.87 -7.24
CA LEU A 275 18.16 10.59 -6.73
C LEU A 275 19.68 10.61 -6.51
N SER A 276 20.45 11.13 -7.46
CA SER A 276 21.91 11.29 -7.29
C SER A 276 22.27 12.23 -6.13
N PHE A 277 21.46 13.25 -5.88
CA PHE A 277 21.62 14.12 -4.71
C PHE A 277 21.44 13.33 -3.40
N LEU A 278 20.40 12.51 -3.29
CA LEU A 278 20.17 11.69 -2.09
C LEU A 278 21.32 10.71 -1.84
N GLU A 279 21.85 10.08 -2.89
CA GLU A 279 22.99 9.17 -2.80
C GLU A 279 24.24 9.88 -2.30
N THR A 280 24.56 11.04 -2.89
CA THR A 280 25.74 11.83 -2.54
C THR A 280 25.66 12.38 -1.11
N ASN A 281 24.46 12.71 -0.64
CA ASN A 281 24.23 13.35 0.65
C ASN A 281 23.71 12.39 1.73
N ALA A 282 23.76 11.07 1.51
CA ALA A 282 23.22 10.06 2.42
C ALA A 282 23.67 10.25 3.87
N LYS A 283 24.97 10.51 4.09
CA LYS A 283 25.54 10.75 5.42
C LYS A 283 25.04 12.05 6.05
N LYS A 284 24.84 13.11 5.26
CA LYS A 284 24.34 14.42 5.73
C LYS A 284 22.94 14.31 6.34
N TYR A 285 22.10 13.46 5.77
CA TYR A 285 20.71 13.27 6.20
C TYR A 285 20.47 12.00 7.01
N ASN A 286 21.54 11.33 7.46
CA ASN A 286 21.51 10.13 8.30
C ASN A 286 20.71 8.97 7.68
N PHE A 287 20.96 8.65 6.41
CA PHE A 287 20.40 7.47 5.77
C PHE A 287 21.34 6.27 5.93
N ASP A 288 20.80 5.16 6.42
CA ASP A 288 21.59 3.94 6.64
C ASP A 288 21.80 3.15 5.35
N VAL A 289 20.78 3.10 4.49
CA VAL A 289 20.77 2.30 3.26
C VAL A 289 20.01 3.06 2.17
N LEU A 290 20.63 3.15 0.99
CA LEU A 290 20.00 3.60 -0.24
C LEU A 290 20.21 2.54 -1.32
N LYS A 291 19.16 2.18 -2.04
CA LYS A 291 19.24 1.21 -3.13
C LYS A 291 18.32 1.60 -4.27
N ARG A 292 18.89 1.87 -5.45
CA ARG A 292 18.11 2.10 -6.68
C ARG A 292 17.34 0.85 -7.07
N LEU A 293 16.11 1.07 -7.54
CA LEU A 293 15.23 0.05 -8.07
C LEU A 293 15.40 -0.02 -9.60
N ALA A 294 15.43 -1.23 -10.14
CA ALA A 294 15.50 -1.47 -11.58
C ALA A 294 14.11 -1.27 -12.21
N VAL A 295 13.66 -0.01 -12.28
CA VAL A 295 12.36 0.40 -12.79
C VAL A 295 12.47 1.52 -13.81
N GLY A 296 11.48 1.63 -14.69
CA GLY A 296 11.49 2.60 -15.79
C GLY A 296 11.25 4.05 -15.39
N GLY A 297 10.77 4.35 -14.17
CA GLY A 297 10.57 5.71 -13.72
C GLY A 297 9.99 5.85 -12.32
N ALA A 298 9.71 7.09 -11.91
CA ALA A 298 9.20 7.45 -10.58
C ALA A 298 7.68 7.19 -10.43
N PHE A 299 7.28 5.92 -10.35
CA PHE A 299 5.87 5.54 -10.12
C PHE A 299 5.33 6.06 -8.79
N HIS A 300 4.00 6.19 -8.67
CA HIS A 300 3.31 6.63 -7.45
C HIS A 300 3.71 8.03 -6.96
N THR A 301 4.22 8.87 -7.87
CA THR A 301 4.51 10.29 -7.67
C THR A 301 3.69 11.14 -8.64
N ARG A 302 3.79 12.47 -8.51
CA ARG A 302 3.18 13.39 -9.48
C ARG A 302 3.68 13.24 -10.92
N LEU A 303 4.79 12.52 -11.17
CA LEU A 303 5.23 12.20 -12.53
C LEU A 303 4.15 11.43 -13.31
N MET A 304 3.32 10.66 -12.63
CA MET A 304 2.26 9.85 -13.25
C MET A 304 0.96 10.63 -13.51
N ASN A 305 0.96 11.96 -13.37
CA ASN A 305 -0.24 12.79 -13.56
C ASN A 305 -0.85 12.64 -14.95
N ASP A 306 -0.02 12.51 -15.98
CA ASP A 306 -0.49 12.41 -17.37
C ASP A 306 -1.22 11.08 -17.62
N ALA A 307 -0.87 10.02 -16.88
CA ALA A 307 -1.57 8.74 -16.94
C ALA A 307 -3.01 8.79 -16.37
N LEU A 308 -3.33 9.81 -15.56
CA LEU A 308 -4.64 9.88 -14.90
C LEU A 308 -5.79 10.05 -15.89
N GLY A 309 -5.57 10.74 -17.01
CA GLY A 309 -6.60 10.97 -18.03
C GLY A 309 -7.12 9.65 -18.61
N SER A 310 -6.18 8.84 -19.13
CA SER A 310 -6.47 7.54 -19.73
C SER A 310 -7.08 6.56 -18.73
N VAL A 311 -6.54 6.50 -17.50
CA VAL A 311 -7.08 5.61 -16.45
C VAL A 311 -8.48 6.04 -16.00
N LYS A 312 -8.75 7.35 -15.85
CA LYS A 312 -10.10 7.84 -15.53
C LYS A 312 -11.11 7.48 -16.61
N GLN A 313 -10.69 7.51 -17.88
CA GLN A 313 -11.58 7.21 -18.99
C GLN A 313 -12.00 5.74 -18.97
N VAL A 314 -11.05 4.80 -18.90
CA VAL A 314 -11.38 3.37 -18.80
C VAL A 314 -12.19 3.04 -17.54
N LEU A 315 -11.90 3.69 -16.41
CA LEU A 315 -12.67 3.50 -15.16
C LEU A 315 -14.15 3.95 -15.25
N LYS A 316 -14.52 4.79 -16.22
CA LYS A 316 -15.92 5.15 -16.48
C LYS A 316 -16.66 4.07 -17.28
N GLU A 317 -15.92 3.32 -18.10
CA GLU A 317 -16.47 2.34 -19.05
C GLU A 317 -16.66 0.96 -18.39
N VAL A 318 -15.85 0.65 -17.38
CA VAL A 318 -15.94 -0.61 -16.62
C VAL A 318 -17.07 -0.60 -15.59
N LYS A 319 -17.60 -1.80 -15.32
CA LYS A 319 -18.59 -2.02 -14.29
C LYS A 319 -17.92 -2.32 -12.96
N LEU A 320 -18.18 -1.46 -11.97
CA LEU A 320 -17.76 -1.67 -10.59
C LEU A 320 -18.92 -2.18 -9.75
N GLU A 321 -18.63 -3.14 -8.90
CA GLU A 321 -19.51 -3.66 -7.86
C GLU A 321 -18.97 -3.31 -6.46
N PRO A 322 -19.83 -3.22 -5.43
CA PRO A 322 -19.36 -3.06 -4.06
C PRO A 322 -18.54 -4.29 -3.61
N PRO A 323 -17.50 -4.11 -2.79
CA PRO A 323 -16.70 -5.23 -2.28
C PRO A 323 -17.56 -6.27 -1.54
N ARG A 324 -17.22 -7.55 -1.77
CA ARG A 324 -17.73 -8.73 -1.03
C ARG A 324 -16.77 -9.19 0.05
N LEU A 325 -15.50 -8.79 -0.06
CA LEU A 325 -14.43 -9.00 0.91
C LEU A 325 -13.92 -7.65 1.43
N ASN A 326 -13.14 -7.67 2.51
CA ASN A 326 -12.38 -6.50 2.92
C ASN A 326 -11.20 -6.29 1.95
N VAL A 327 -11.37 -5.41 0.97
CA VAL A 327 -10.33 -5.02 0.00
C VAL A 327 -9.62 -3.76 0.51
N TYR A 328 -8.30 -3.67 0.42
CA TYR A 328 -7.54 -2.52 0.93
C TYR A 328 -7.04 -1.59 -0.16
N SER A 329 -7.26 -0.29 0.02
CA SER A 329 -6.80 0.73 -0.93
C SER A 329 -5.37 1.16 -0.66
N ASN A 330 -4.53 1.14 -1.69
CA ASN A 330 -3.13 1.58 -1.60
C ASN A 330 -3.02 3.10 -1.39
N TYR A 331 -3.99 3.87 -1.87
CA TYR A 331 -4.03 5.33 -1.71
C TYR A 331 -4.39 5.75 -0.27
N THR A 332 -5.42 5.13 0.31
CA THR A 332 -5.90 5.51 1.65
C THR A 332 -5.22 4.74 2.77
N GLY A 333 -4.69 3.55 2.49
CA GLY A 333 -4.17 2.60 3.49
C GLY A 333 -5.28 1.95 4.32
N LYS A 334 -6.53 2.04 3.88
CA LYS A 334 -7.74 1.59 4.60
C LYS A 334 -8.57 0.66 3.71
N VAL A 335 -9.56 -0.01 4.31
CA VAL A 335 -10.55 -0.80 3.56
C VAL A 335 -11.31 0.10 2.58
N TYR A 336 -11.53 -0.39 1.36
CA TYR A 336 -12.27 0.29 0.31
C TYR A 336 -13.67 0.68 0.80
N PRO A 337 -14.16 1.87 0.45
CA PRO A 337 -15.55 2.21 0.65
C PRO A 337 -16.47 1.35 -0.22
N ARG A 338 -17.73 1.22 0.20
CA ARG A 338 -18.76 0.57 -0.62
C ARG A 338 -19.32 1.46 -1.74
N LYS A 339 -19.07 2.78 -1.68
CA LYS A 339 -19.59 3.73 -2.68
C LYS A 339 -18.71 3.70 -3.91
N LEU A 340 -19.29 3.32 -5.05
CA LEU A 340 -18.55 3.12 -6.31
C LEU A 340 -17.79 4.36 -6.79
N GLY A 341 -18.32 5.56 -6.54
CA GLY A 341 -17.62 6.81 -6.88
C GLY A 341 -16.31 6.99 -6.12
N GLU A 342 -16.28 6.62 -4.85
CA GLU A 342 -15.07 6.70 -4.01
C GLU A 342 -14.07 5.59 -4.35
N ILE A 343 -14.55 4.41 -4.78
CA ILE A 343 -13.69 3.35 -5.33
C ILE A 343 -12.95 3.87 -6.57
N ARG A 344 -13.67 4.47 -7.53
CA ARG A 344 -13.07 5.06 -8.75
C ARG A 344 -12.05 6.14 -8.42
N GLU A 345 -12.36 7.00 -7.45
CA GLU A 345 -11.44 8.03 -7.00
C GLU A 345 -10.17 7.43 -6.40
N CYS A 346 -10.30 6.43 -5.53
CA CYS A 346 -9.15 5.73 -4.95
C CYS A 346 -8.25 5.09 -6.02
N LEU A 347 -8.84 4.39 -7.00
CA LEU A 347 -8.08 3.75 -8.10
C LEU A 347 -7.35 4.77 -8.97
N THR A 348 -8.02 5.89 -9.24
CA THR A 348 -7.40 7.00 -9.99
C THR A 348 -6.25 7.60 -9.21
N LYS A 349 -6.46 7.94 -7.93
CA LYS A 349 -5.45 8.57 -7.07
C LYS A 349 -4.28 7.64 -6.77
N GLN A 350 -4.49 6.33 -6.78
CA GLN A 350 -3.44 5.34 -6.57
C GLN A 350 -2.26 5.48 -7.55
N ILE A 351 -2.53 5.92 -8.77
CA ILE A 351 -1.51 6.03 -9.83
C ILE A 351 -0.41 7.05 -9.50
N ASN A 352 -0.79 8.18 -8.91
CA ASN A 352 0.08 9.32 -8.67
C ASN A 352 0.29 9.66 -7.17
N ASN A 353 -0.14 8.77 -6.27
CA ASN A 353 0.05 8.90 -4.83
C ASN A 353 0.77 7.68 -4.28
N PRO A 354 1.48 7.83 -3.15
CA PRO A 354 2.26 6.75 -2.57
C PRO A 354 1.41 5.54 -2.18
N VAL A 355 1.99 4.35 -2.37
CA VAL A 355 1.42 3.09 -1.88
C VAL A 355 1.62 2.99 -0.37
N LYS A 356 0.51 2.98 0.37
CA LYS A 356 0.47 2.87 1.84
C LYS A 356 0.49 1.42 2.32
N TRP A 357 1.50 0.64 1.92
CA TRP A 357 1.59 -0.79 2.25
C TRP A 357 1.92 -1.07 3.72
N GLU A 358 2.79 -0.26 4.34
CA GLU A 358 3.07 -0.31 5.78
C GLU A 358 1.76 -0.16 6.59
N GLN A 359 0.92 0.79 6.20
CA GLN A 359 -0.36 1.08 6.85
C GLN A 359 -1.35 -0.08 6.67
N ILE A 360 -1.43 -0.66 5.47
CA ILE A 360 -2.27 -1.86 5.23
C ILE A 360 -1.82 -3.01 6.12
N GLN A 361 -0.51 -3.30 6.19
CA GLN A 361 0.02 -4.34 7.07
C GLN A 361 -0.23 -4.06 8.55
N GLN A 362 -0.20 -2.81 8.99
CA GLN A 362 -0.56 -2.43 10.35
C GLN A 362 -2.03 -2.74 10.65
N VAL A 363 -2.94 -2.47 9.71
CA VAL A 363 -4.37 -2.81 9.87
C VAL A 363 -4.55 -4.32 9.95
N LEU A 364 -3.91 -5.09 9.06
CA LEU A 364 -3.96 -6.55 9.07
C LEU A 364 -3.38 -7.14 10.36
N TYR A 365 -2.24 -6.62 10.83
CA TYR A 365 -1.63 -7.06 12.08
C TYR A 365 -2.57 -6.86 13.29
N ARG A 366 -3.36 -5.78 13.32
CA ARG A 366 -4.25 -5.48 14.46
C ARG A 366 -5.44 -6.43 14.60
N LYS A 367 -5.72 -7.25 13.59
CA LYS A 367 -6.82 -8.22 13.64
C LYS A 367 -6.51 -9.46 14.49
N HIS A 368 -5.31 -9.58 15.04
CA HIS A 368 -4.98 -10.73 15.89
C HIS A 368 -5.83 -10.77 17.17
N GLU A 369 -6.10 -11.98 17.64
CA GLU A 369 -6.69 -12.26 18.95
C GLU A 369 -5.73 -13.13 19.74
N ASP A 370 -5.27 -12.70 20.92
CA ASP A 370 -4.28 -13.43 21.73
C ASP A 370 -3.01 -13.87 20.95
N TYR A 371 -2.57 -13.01 20.03
CA TYR A 371 -1.47 -13.26 19.08
C TYR A 371 -1.69 -14.41 18.10
N LYS A 372 -2.92 -14.86 17.91
CA LYS A 372 -3.33 -15.67 16.77
C LYS A 372 -3.67 -14.76 15.59
N PHE A 373 -3.20 -15.13 14.42
CA PHE A 373 -3.35 -14.36 13.19
C PHE A 373 -4.12 -15.18 12.16
N PRO A 374 -4.79 -14.51 11.21
CA PRO A 374 -5.31 -15.19 10.04
C PRO A 374 -4.17 -15.78 9.19
N ASN A 375 -4.52 -16.72 8.32
CA ASN A 375 -3.61 -17.30 7.36
C ASN A 375 -3.36 -16.30 6.24
N PHE A 376 -2.10 -15.87 6.07
CA PHE A 376 -1.70 -15.00 4.98
C PHE A 376 -1.22 -15.86 3.80
N ILE A 377 -1.82 -15.68 2.63
CA ILE A 377 -1.41 -16.40 1.41
C ILE A 377 -0.98 -15.37 0.36
N GLU A 378 0.31 -15.30 0.03
CA GLU A 378 0.79 -14.50 -1.11
C GLU A 378 0.61 -15.31 -2.39
N VAL A 379 -0.29 -14.85 -3.26
CA VAL A 379 -0.74 -15.56 -4.47
C VAL A 379 -0.22 -14.85 -5.71
N GLY A 380 0.71 -15.52 -6.42
CA GLY A 380 1.33 -15.00 -7.64
C GLY A 380 2.86 -15.12 -7.64
N PRO A 381 3.54 -14.34 -8.49
CA PRO A 381 4.98 -14.47 -8.66
C PRO A 381 5.74 -13.92 -7.45
N GLY A 382 6.87 -14.56 -7.13
CA GLY A 382 7.74 -14.08 -6.05
C GLY A 382 7.21 -14.38 -4.64
N ARG A 383 7.77 -13.66 -3.66
CA ARG A 383 7.53 -13.82 -2.21
C ARG A 383 7.91 -12.54 -1.45
N GLN A 384 7.69 -11.40 -2.11
CA GLN A 384 8.16 -10.10 -1.65
C GLN A 384 7.28 -9.60 -0.51
N LEU A 385 5.97 -9.87 -0.54
CA LEU A 385 5.05 -9.40 0.49
C LEU A 385 5.26 -10.16 1.80
N GLY A 386 5.53 -11.46 1.76
CA GLY A 386 5.99 -12.22 2.92
C GLY A 386 7.31 -11.69 3.51
N SER A 387 8.24 -11.31 2.62
CA SER A 387 9.51 -10.68 3.03
C SER A 387 9.31 -9.31 3.69
N MET A 388 8.23 -8.57 3.37
CA MET A 388 7.86 -7.36 4.11
C MET A 388 7.13 -7.69 5.41
N LEU A 389 6.25 -8.70 5.39
CA LEU A 389 5.44 -9.10 6.54
C LEU A 389 6.31 -9.57 7.72
N ILE A 390 7.41 -10.28 7.47
CA ILE A 390 8.34 -10.69 8.54
C ILE A 390 8.96 -9.50 9.28
N HIS A 391 9.16 -8.37 8.59
CA HIS A 391 9.65 -7.13 9.20
C HIS A 391 8.56 -6.35 9.95
N VAL A 392 7.28 -6.67 9.70
CA VAL A 392 6.14 -6.15 10.47
C VAL A 392 5.82 -7.04 11.67
N SER A 393 5.82 -8.35 11.52
CA SER A 393 5.63 -9.27 12.63
C SER A 393 6.10 -10.68 12.29
N LYS A 394 7.06 -11.17 13.07
CA LYS A 394 7.48 -12.58 13.03
C LYS A 394 6.35 -13.53 13.43
N LYS A 395 5.40 -13.09 14.27
CA LYS A 395 4.24 -13.91 14.66
C LYS A 395 3.23 -14.04 13.52
N ALA A 396 2.87 -12.93 12.86
CA ALA A 396 2.00 -12.97 11.69
C ALA A 396 2.64 -13.79 10.54
N TYR A 397 3.95 -13.66 10.34
CA TYR A 397 4.69 -14.43 9.35
C TYR A 397 4.69 -15.95 9.61
N LYS A 398 4.43 -16.43 10.83
CA LYS A 398 4.28 -17.88 11.07
C LYS A 398 3.04 -18.47 10.39
N SER A 399 2.02 -17.65 10.17
CA SER A 399 0.80 -18.01 9.44
C SER A 399 0.88 -17.63 7.95
N TYR A 400 2.07 -17.28 7.44
CA TYR A 400 2.27 -16.92 6.04
C TYR A 400 2.65 -18.13 5.18
N THR A 401 2.03 -18.22 4.02
CA THR A 401 2.36 -19.16 2.96
C THR A 401 2.47 -18.42 1.61
N ASN A 402 3.28 -18.97 0.72
CA ASN A 402 3.43 -18.48 -0.64
C ASN A 402 2.84 -19.51 -1.60
N TYR A 403 1.89 -19.08 -2.43
CA TYR A 403 1.30 -19.89 -3.49
C TYR A 403 1.82 -19.40 -4.85
N PRO A 404 2.89 -20.03 -5.38
CA PRO A 404 3.61 -19.54 -6.54
C PRO A 404 2.87 -19.83 -7.85
N CYS A 405 3.01 -18.94 -8.84
CA CYS A 405 2.52 -19.13 -10.19
C CYS A 405 3.56 -19.71 -11.16
#